data_AF-H1VKU5-F1
#
_entry.id   AF-H1VKU5-F1
#
_cell.length_a   1.000
_cell.length_b   1.000
_cell.length_c   1.000
_cell.angle_alpha   90.00
_cell.angle_beta   90.00
_cell.angle_gamma   90.00
#
_symmetry.space_group_name_H-M   'P 1'
#
loop_
_entity.id
_entity.type
_entity.pdbx_description
1 polymer ?
#
loop_
_entity_poly.entity_id
_entity_poly.type
_entity_poly.pdbx_seq_one_letter_code
_entity_poly.pdbx_strand_id
1 'polypeptide(L)'
;MNLPQTSLSLAILASSAGTYIALRNPNPGPPKKSGDDSERPPPEHADSIRWMNLTHRHTPKVILLPLALLSLHLAALAFFHPDIPPAVLRHGAENGLSPSLTTWSPSTLLPLAALFLAGVPLRLGPYRSLGSDFTFDLAKPDRLKTTGIYALVQHPSYTGVVVL
;
A
#
# COMPACT_ATOMS: atom_id res chain seq x y z
N MET A 1 -29.57 -1.11 4.73
CA MET A 1 -28.11 -0.91 4.66
C MET A 1 -27.53 -1.34 6.00
N ASN A 2 -26.65 -2.33 6.01
CA ASN A 2 -26.01 -2.79 7.24
C ASN A 2 -24.80 -1.90 7.55
N LEU A 3 -25.02 -0.86 8.38
CA LEU A 3 -24.02 0.13 8.78
C LEU A 3 -22.64 -0.44 9.19
N PRO A 4 -22.54 -1.50 10.01
CA PRO A 4 -21.23 -2.03 10.41
C PRO A 4 -20.48 -2.67 9.23
N GLN A 5 -21.19 -3.34 8.30
CA GLN A 5 -20.60 -3.99 7.14
C GLN A 5 -20.17 -2.98 6.08
N THR A 6 -21.00 -1.95 5.83
CA THR A 6 -20.65 -0.88 4.88
C THR A 6 -19.48 -0.05 5.39
N SER A 7 -19.44 0.28 6.69
CA SER A 7 -18.33 1.04 7.28
C SER A 7 -17.01 0.27 7.27
N LEU A 8 -17.03 -1.04 7.59
CA LEU A 8 -15.84 -1.88 7.49
C LEU A 8 -15.33 -1.97 6.04
N SER A 9 -16.23 -2.22 5.08
CA SER A 9 -15.85 -2.34 3.66
C SER A 9 -15.27 -1.03 3.13
N LEU A 10 -15.84 0.11 3.51
CA LEU A 10 -15.28 1.43 3.21
C LEU A 10 -13.92 1.66 3.87
N ALA A 11 -13.72 1.20 5.11
CA ALA A 11 -12.43 1.29 5.80
C ALA A 11 -11.35 0.45 5.09
N ILE A 12 -11.69 -0.74 4.61
CA ILE A 12 -10.77 -1.59 3.82
C ILE A 12 -10.46 -0.94 2.46
N LEU A 13 -11.46 -0.34 1.80
CA LEU A 13 -11.23 0.40 0.56
C LEU A 13 -10.32 1.61 0.81
N ALA A 14 -10.58 2.38 1.86
CA ALA A 14 -9.77 3.53 2.25
C ALA A 14 -8.35 3.14 2.65
N SER A 15 -8.14 2.00 3.31
CA SER A 15 -6.80 1.51 3.66
C SER A 15 -6.03 1.13 2.40
N SER A 16 -6.66 0.42 1.45
CA SER A 16 -6.03 0.09 0.16
C SER A 16 -5.64 1.33 -0.65
N ALA A 17 -6.50 2.37 -0.66
CA ALA A 17 -6.20 3.64 -1.29
C ALA A 17 -5.06 4.39 -0.56
N GLY A 18 -5.08 4.39 0.78
CA GLY A 18 -4.03 4.96 1.63
C GLY A 18 -2.67 4.32 1.38
N THR A 19 -2.60 2.99 1.38
CA THR A 19 -1.39 2.22 1.05
C THR A 19 -0.89 2.53 -0.36
N TYR A 20 -1.80 2.63 -1.34
CA TYR A 20 -1.43 3.01 -2.70
C TYR A 20 -0.86 4.43 -2.80
N ILE A 21 -1.43 5.40 -2.07
CA ILE A 21 -0.86 6.76 -1.97
C ILE A 21 0.51 6.70 -1.30
N ALA A 22 0.62 5.94 -0.21
CA ALA A 22 1.83 5.82 0.59
C ALA A 22 2.99 5.19 -0.18
N LEU A 23 2.75 4.21 -1.05
CA LEU A 23 3.82 3.58 -1.86
C LEU A 23 4.16 4.32 -3.15
N ARG A 24 3.40 5.34 -3.55
CA ARG A 24 3.73 6.15 -4.73
C ARG A 24 4.96 7.02 -4.47
N ASN A 25 5.85 7.07 -5.46
CA ASN A 25 7.00 7.96 -5.41
C ASN A 25 6.52 9.42 -5.49
N PRO A 26 6.74 10.26 -4.45
CA PRO A 26 6.33 11.66 -4.45
C PRO A 26 7.19 12.52 -5.38
N ASN A 27 8.42 12.09 -5.68
CA ASN A 27 9.37 12.80 -6.53
C ASN A 27 9.87 11.86 -7.64
N PRO A 28 9.09 11.67 -8.73
CA PRO A 28 9.55 10.87 -9.85
C PRO A 28 10.78 11.55 -10.47
N GLY A 29 11.92 10.85 -10.47
CA GLY A 29 13.13 11.34 -11.10
C GLY A 29 12.90 11.67 -12.58
N PRO A 30 13.77 12.52 -13.18
CA PRO A 30 13.69 12.84 -14.60
C PRO A 30 13.69 11.53 -15.42
N PRO A 31 12.92 11.44 -16.51
CA PRO A 31 12.93 10.26 -17.36
C PRO A 31 14.36 9.96 -17.77
N LYS A 32 14.87 8.78 -17.39
CA LYS A 32 16.19 8.29 -17.81
C LYS A 32 16.26 8.43 -19.34
N LYS A 33 17.16 9.28 -19.85
CA LYS A 33 17.43 9.33 -21.30
C LYS A 33 17.93 7.95 -21.69
N SER A 34 17.30 7.36 -22.71
CA SER A 34 17.57 6.02 -23.25
C SER A 34 18.97 5.82 -23.85
N GLY A 35 19.94 6.68 -23.53
CA GLY A 35 21.31 6.65 -24.06
C GLY A 35 22.41 6.54 -23.00
N ASP A 36 22.10 6.58 -21.70
CA ASP A 36 23.14 6.57 -20.64
C ASP A 36 23.49 5.15 -20.14
N ASP A 37 22.73 4.13 -20.56
CA ASP A 37 22.99 2.73 -20.24
C ASP A 37 23.92 2.04 -21.27
N SER A 38 24.41 2.76 -22.29
CA SER A 38 25.18 2.16 -23.41
C SER A 38 26.70 2.03 -23.16
N GLU A 39 27.24 2.56 -22.08
CA GLU A 39 28.70 2.52 -21.81
C GLU A 39 29.12 1.59 -20.66
N ARG A 40 28.18 0.93 -19.97
CA ARG A 40 28.52 -0.05 -18.92
C ARG A 40 28.37 -1.47 -19.46
N PRO A 41 29.46 -2.28 -19.51
CA PRO A 41 29.35 -3.66 -19.92
C PRO A 41 28.36 -4.39 -19.00
N PRO A 42 27.51 -5.27 -19.54
CA PRO A 42 26.53 -5.98 -18.73
C PRO A 42 27.27 -6.80 -17.66
N PRO A 43 26.85 -6.73 -16.38
CA PRO A 43 27.41 -7.59 -15.34
C PRO A 43 27.18 -9.06 -15.73
N GLU A 44 28.24 -9.86 -15.65
CA GLU A 44 28.30 -11.27 -16.07
C GLU A 44 27.27 -12.17 -15.35
N HIS A 45 26.77 -11.72 -14.20
CA HIS A 45 25.68 -12.36 -13.46
C HIS A 45 24.41 -11.54 -13.64
N ALA A 46 23.68 -11.81 -14.72
CA ALA A 46 22.37 -11.24 -14.94
C ALA A 46 21.41 -11.77 -13.86
N ASP A 47 21.07 -10.90 -12.91
CA ASP A 47 20.16 -11.21 -11.83
C ASP A 47 18.82 -11.68 -12.39
N SER A 48 18.36 -12.86 -11.97
CA SER A 48 17.13 -13.50 -12.47
C SER A 48 15.87 -12.68 -12.22
N ILE A 49 15.96 -11.55 -11.53
CA ILE A 49 14.87 -10.61 -11.35
C ILE A 49 14.71 -9.66 -12.56
N ARG A 50 15.72 -9.53 -13.43
CA ARG A 50 15.69 -8.60 -14.59
C ARG A 50 14.80 -9.07 -15.75
N TRP A 51 14.55 -10.38 -15.90
CA TRP A 51 13.70 -10.90 -17.00
C TRP A 51 12.23 -10.54 -16.81
N MET A 52 11.78 -10.51 -15.55
CA MET A 52 10.52 -9.91 -15.20
C MET A 52 10.80 -8.42 -15.18
N ASN A 53 10.47 -7.72 -16.26
CA ASN A 53 10.68 -6.28 -16.45
C ASN A 53 9.81 -5.43 -15.48
N LEU A 54 9.63 -5.92 -14.25
CA LEU A 54 9.01 -5.33 -13.09
C LEU A 54 9.95 -4.23 -12.60
N THR A 55 10.06 -3.19 -13.41
CA THR A 55 10.70 -1.96 -13.01
C THR A 55 10.08 -1.55 -11.67
N HIS A 56 10.90 -1.13 -10.71
CA HIS A 56 10.48 -0.63 -9.39
C HIS A 56 9.25 0.31 -9.45
N ARG A 57 9.09 1.02 -10.56
CA ARG A 57 7.97 1.90 -10.91
C ARG A 57 6.59 1.22 -11.03
N HIS A 58 6.54 -0.06 -11.41
CA HIS A 58 5.30 -0.81 -11.66
C HIS A 58 5.00 -1.86 -10.60
N THR A 59 6.00 -2.33 -9.84
CA THR A 59 5.85 -3.31 -8.75
C THR A 59 4.72 -2.99 -7.76
N PRO A 60 4.64 -1.78 -7.16
CA PRO A 60 3.55 -1.48 -6.22
C PRO A 60 2.18 -1.46 -6.91
N LYS A 61 2.11 -1.12 -8.21
CA LYS A 61 0.84 -1.14 -8.96
C LYS A 61 0.37 -2.57 -9.18
N VAL A 62 1.27 -3.47 -9.59
CA VAL A 62 0.93 -4.87 -9.87
C VAL A 62 0.50 -5.60 -8.59
N ILE A 63 1.18 -5.34 -7.47
CA ILE A 63 0.85 -5.97 -6.18
C ILE A 63 -0.46 -5.42 -5.61
N LEU A 64 -0.67 -4.09 -5.66
CA LEU A 64 -1.84 -3.47 -5.03
C LEU A 64 -3.12 -3.50 -5.86
N LEU A 65 -3.02 -3.60 -7.20
CA LEU A 65 -4.19 -3.65 -8.08
C LEU A 65 -5.19 -4.77 -7.71
N PRO A 66 -4.78 -6.05 -7.53
CA PRO A 66 -5.72 -7.10 -7.14
C PRO A 66 -6.36 -6.82 -5.77
N LEU A 67 -5.60 -6.29 -4.81
CA LEU A 67 -6.12 -5.91 -3.50
C LEU A 67 -7.15 -4.77 -3.59
N ALA A 68 -6.90 -3.77 -4.44
CA ALA A 68 -7.81 -2.65 -4.67
C ALA A 68 -9.09 -3.08 -5.40
N LEU A 69 -8.99 -4.00 -6.36
CA LEU A 69 -10.16 -4.57 -7.02
C LEU A 69 -11.00 -5.40 -6.04
N LEU A 70 -10.35 -6.17 -5.18
CA LEU A 70 -11.02 -6.94 -4.14
C LEU A 70 -11.72 -6.04 -3.12
N SER A 71 -11.05 -4.99 -2.64
CA SER A 71 -11.65 -4.05 -1.68
C SER A 71 -12.83 -3.28 -2.29
N LEU A 72 -12.74 -2.89 -3.56
CA LEU A 72 -13.82 -2.26 -4.29
C LEU A 72 -15.02 -3.21 -4.49
N HIS A 73 -14.74 -4.47 -4.84
CA HIS A 73 -15.78 -5.49 -4.99
C HIS A 73 -16.51 -5.74 -3.67
N LEU A 74 -15.79 -5.82 -2.55
CA LEU A 74 -16.41 -5.94 -1.22
C LEU A 74 -17.27 -4.73 -0.86
N ALA A 75 -16.79 -3.52 -1.13
CA ALA A 75 -17.57 -2.29 -0.91
C ALA A 75 -18.85 -2.26 -1.77
N ALA A 76 -18.77 -2.69 -3.03
CA ALA A 76 -19.93 -2.80 -3.91
C ALA A 76 -20.93 -3.84 -3.40
N LEU A 77 -20.47 -5.03 -2.99
CA LEU A 77 -21.32 -6.06 -2.40
C LEU A 77 -22.04 -5.57 -1.14
N ALA A 78 -21.32 -4.93 -0.22
CA ALA A 78 -21.90 -4.39 1.02
C ALA A 78 -22.94 -3.29 0.74
N PHE A 79 -22.81 -2.55 -0.36
CA PHE A 79 -23.72 -1.49 -0.75
C PHE A 79 -24.98 -2.01 -1.45
N PHE A 80 -24.83 -2.89 -2.46
CA PHE A 80 -25.94 -3.40 -3.26
C PHE A 80 -26.69 -4.56 -2.58
N HIS A 81 -26.01 -5.33 -1.73
CA HIS A 81 -26.55 -6.51 -1.07
C HIS A 81 -26.40 -6.41 0.45
N PRO A 82 -27.28 -5.66 1.14
CA PRO A 82 -27.24 -5.56 2.59
C PRO A 82 -27.39 -6.95 3.24
N ASP A 83 -28.25 -7.80 2.68
CA ASP A 83 -28.34 -9.22 3.01
C ASP A 83 -27.59 -10.01 1.94
N ILE A 84 -26.48 -10.65 2.33
CA ILE A 84 -25.61 -11.34 1.38
C ILE A 84 -26.38 -12.55 0.82
N PRO A 85 -26.61 -12.63 -0.51
CA PRO A 85 -27.36 -13.71 -1.10
C PRO A 85 -26.64 -15.05 -0.86
N PRO A 86 -27.36 -16.14 -0.53
CA PRO A 86 -26.76 -17.47 -0.38
C PRO A 86 -25.95 -17.91 -1.61
N ALA A 87 -26.37 -17.46 -2.80
CA ALA A 87 -25.68 -17.72 -4.06
C ALA A 87 -24.23 -17.18 -4.11
N VAL A 88 -23.97 -16.05 -3.42
CA VAL A 88 -22.62 -15.48 -3.30
C VAL A 88 -21.78 -16.26 -2.29
N LEU A 89 -22.44 -16.75 -1.23
CA LEU A 89 -21.79 -17.50 -0.17
C LEU A 89 -21.41 -18.92 -0.60
N ARG A 90 -22.05 -19.49 -1.64
CA ARG A 90 -21.88 -20.89 -2.03
C ARG A 90 -22.03 -21.76 -0.77
N HIS A 91 -21.00 -22.54 -0.41
CA HIS A 91 -20.98 -23.35 0.83
C HIS A 91 -20.92 -22.55 2.13
N GLY A 92 -20.65 -21.24 2.08
CA GLY A 92 -20.69 -20.35 3.24
C GLY A 92 -22.09 -20.15 3.79
N ALA A 93 -23.14 -20.37 2.99
CA ALA A 93 -24.52 -20.39 3.48
C ALA A 93 -24.81 -21.64 4.32
N GLU A 94 -24.19 -22.78 3.97
CA GLU A 94 -24.36 -24.07 4.65
C GLU A 94 -23.52 -24.16 5.93
N ASN A 95 -22.31 -23.60 5.92
CA ASN A 95 -21.39 -23.61 7.06
C ASN A 95 -21.56 -22.42 8.02
N GLY A 96 -22.47 -21.49 7.70
CA GLY A 96 -22.64 -20.23 8.40
C GLY A 96 -21.51 -19.23 8.10
N LEU A 97 -21.87 -18.03 7.69
CA LEU A 97 -20.91 -16.94 7.53
C LEU A 97 -20.58 -16.35 8.89
N SER A 98 -19.30 -16.39 9.29
CA SER A 98 -18.89 -15.77 10.55
C SER A 98 -19.13 -14.25 10.52
N PRO A 99 -19.91 -13.68 11.46
CA PRO A 99 -20.13 -12.23 11.54
C PRO A 99 -18.84 -11.42 11.71
N SER A 100 -17.79 -12.04 12.26
CA SER A 100 -16.48 -11.40 12.45
C SER A 100 -15.73 -11.07 11.15
N LEU A 101 -16.15 -11.66 10.02
CA LEU A 101 -15.60 -11.40 8.69
C LEU A 101 -16.34 -10.29 7.94
N THR A 102 -17.62 -10.09 8.25
CA THR A 102 -18.48 -9.10 7.59
C THR A 102 -18.71 -7.85 8.40
N THR A 103 -18.44 -7.88 9.70
CA THR A 103 -18.58 -6.75 10.62
C THR A 103 -17.30 -6.53 11.42
N TRP A 104 -17.21 -5.37 12.07
CA TRP A 104 -16.05 -5.01 12.87
C TRP A 104 -15.73 -6.08 13.92
N SER A 105 -14.49 -6.52 13.91
CA SER A 105 -13.94 -7.49 14.84
C SER A 105 -12.56 -7.02 15.31
N PRO A 106 -12.08 -7.43 16.50
CA PRO A 106 -10.74 -7.07 16.95
C PRO A 106 -9.66 -7.45 15.91
N SER A 107 -9.85 -8.57 15.20
CA SER A 107 -8.95 -9.05 14.15
C SER A 107 -8.92 -8.16 12.91
N THR A 108 -9.97 -7.37 12.63
CA THR A 108 -9.99 -6.40 11.53
C THR A 108 -9.67 -4.98 12.01
N LEU A 109 -10.07 -4.63 13.22
CA LEU A 109 -9.86 -3.33 13.83
C LEU A 109 -8.37 -3.05 14.07
N LEU A 110 -7.64 -3.98 14.69
CA LEU A 110 -6.22 -3.80 15.02
C LEU A 110 -5.34 -3.54 13.79
N PRO A 111 -5.38 -4.36 12.72
CA PRO A 111 -4.56 -4.10 11.53
C PRO A 111 -4.98 -2.81 10.81
N LEU A 112 -6.29 -2.51 10.72
CA LEU A 112 -6.75 -1.25 10.11
C LEU A 112 -6.28 -0.03 10.92
N ALA A 113 -6.35 -0.09 12.24
CA ALA A 113 -5.84 0.96 13.11
C ALA A 113 -4.33 1.16 12.93
N ALA A 114 -3.55 0.08 12.85
CA ALA A 114 -2.12 0.15 12.58
C ALA A 114 -1.82 0.81 11.22
N LEU A 115 -2.56 0.45 10.17
CA LEU A 115 -2.43 1.06 8.84
C LEU A 115 -2.73 2.56 8.85
N PHE A 116 -3.85 2.97 9.47
CA PHE A 116 -4.28 4.36 9.45
C PHE A 116 -3.50 5.27 10.40
N LEU A 117 -3.10 4.77 11.57
CA LEU A 117 -2.43 5.58 12.61
C LEU A 117 -0.91 5.56 12.48
N ALA A 118 -0.32 4.47 11.98
CA ALA A 118 1.12 4.32 11.87
C ALA A 118 1.58 4.15 10.42
N GLY A 119 1.11 3.14 9.69
CA GLY A 119 1.63 2.79 8.36
C GLY A 119 1.60 3.95 7.36
N VAL A 120 0.40 4.47 7.09
CA VAL A 120 0.20 5.58 6.13
C VAL A 120 0.87 6.87 6.61
N PRO A 121 0.68 7.35 7.86
CA PRO A 121 1.30 8.59 8.32
C PRO A 121 2.83 8.52 8.39
N LEU A 122 3.42 7.40 8.85
CA LEU A 122 4.88 7.25 8.89
C LEU A 122 5.49 7.16 7.50
N ARG A 123 4.73 6.71 6.50
CA ARG A 123 5.18 6.72 5.11
C ARG A 123 5.09 8.11 4.49
N LEU A 124 3.96 8.81 4.67
CA LEU A 124 3.69 10.11 4.04
C LEU A 124 4.32 11.31 4.77
N GLY A 125 4.48 11.26 6.09
CA GLY A 125 5.08 12.32 6.89
C GLY A 125 6.50 12.68 6.40
N PRO A 126 7.39 11.69 6.22
CA PRO A 126 8.70 11.86 5.57
C PRO A 126 8.65 12.54 4.21
N TYR A 127 7.65 12.25 3.37
CA TYR A 127 7.55 12.87 2.04
C TYR A 127 7.37 14.38 2.15
N ARG A 128 6.51 14.82 3.07
CA ARG A 128 6.32 16.25 3.33
C ARG A 128 7.49 16.87 4.08
N SER A 129 8.16 16.09 4.93
CA SER A 129 9.25 16.55 5.80
C SER A 129 10.57 16.73 5.02
N LEU A 130 10.92 15.80 4.15
CA LEU A 130 12.14 15.82 3.33
C LEU A 130 11.91 16.50 1.96
N GLY A 131 10.68 16.51 1.44
CA GLY A 131 10.37 17.17 0.18
C GLY A 131 11.17 16.60 -0.99
N SER A 132 11.92 17.45 -1.69
CA SER A 132 12.77 17.07 -2.83
C SER A 132 13.90 16.11 -2.47
N ASP A 133 14.35 16.12 -1.22
CA ASP A 133 15.42 15.24 -0.72
C ASP A 133 14.91 13.80 -0.51
N PHE A 134 13.58 13.58 -0.56
CA PHE A 134 13.02 12.24 -0.53
C PHE A 134 13.15 11.58 -1.90
N THR A 135 13.91 10.49 -1.96
CA THR A 135 14.11 9.69 -3.16
C THR A 135 13.92 8.21 -2.87
N PHE A 136 13.36 7.50 -3.84
CA PHE A 136 13.26 6.05 -3.84
C PHE A 136 14.56 5.39 -4.38
N ASP A 137 15.38 6.18 -5.07
CA ASP A 137 16.68 5.79 -5.59
C ASP A 137 17.79 6.31 -4.67
N LEU A 138 18.97 5.66 -4.65
CA LEU A 138 20.12 6.18 -3.90
C LEU A 138 20.59 7.51 -4.52
N ALA A 139 20.30 8.62 -3.85
CA ALA A 139 20.87 9.92 -4.15
C ALA A 139 21.51 10.51 -2.90
N LYS A 140 22.55 11.32 -3.09
CA LYS A 140 23.17 12.04 -1.98
C LYS A 140 22.20 13.14 -1.52
N PRO A 141 21.78 13.15 -0.24
CA PRO A 141 20.92 14.21 0.26
C PRO A 141 21.70 15.52 0.39
N ASP A 142 21.04 16.64 0.13
CA ASP A 142 21.65 17.97 0.30
C ASP A 142 21.73 18.38 1.77
N ARG A 143 20.84 17.84 2.63
CA ARG A 143 20.72 18.23 4.05
C ARG A 143 20.41 17.05 4.95
N LEU A 144 21.01 17.03 6.14
CA LEU A 144 20.68 16.06 7.19
C LEU A 144 19.52 16.58 8.04
N LYS A 145 18.47 15.77 8.20
CA LYS A 145 17.31 16.10 9.04
C LYS A 145 17.34 15.32 10.34
N THR A 146 17.38 16.02 11.47
CA THR A 146 17.40 15.43 12.82
C THR A 146 16.27 15.96 13.73
N THR A 147 15.32 16.71 13.17
CA THR A 147 14.21 17.32 13.92
C THR A 147 12.91 16.54 13.78
N GLY A 148 12.03 16.67 14.77
CA GLY A 148 10.75 15.95 14.81
C GLY A 148 10.97 14.44 14.97
N ILE A 149 10.27 13.63 14.19
CA ILE A 149 10.36 12.16 14.27
C ILE A 149 11.77 11.62 13.96
N TYR A 150 12.56 12.38 13.19
CA TYR A 150 13.95 12.01 12.86
C TYR A 150 14.90 12.10 14.05
N ALA A 151 14.50 12.73 15.16
CA ALA A 151 15.25 12.70 16.41
C ALA A 151 15.15 11.34 17.12
N LEU A 152 14.11 10.56 16.83
CA LEU A 152 13.85 9.26 17.47
C LEU A 152 14.25 8.09 16.56
N VAL A 153 13.97 8.19 15.26
CA VAL A 153 14.21 7.13 14.28
C VAL A 153 14.82 7.73 13.02
N GLN A 154 15.92 7.16 12.53
CA GLN A 154 16.61 7.66 11.33
C GLN A 154 15.79 7.46 10.04
N HIS A 155 15.05 6.35 9.95
CA HIS A 155 14.26 6.01 8.78
C HIS A 155 12.79 5.70 9.10
N PRO A 156 12.01 6.70 9.55
CA PRO A 156 10.60 6.52 9.92
C PRO A 156 9.76 5.98 8.74
N SER A 157 10.15 6.29 7.50
CA SER A 157 9.46 5.83 6.30
C SER A 157 9.57 4.32 6.08
N TYR A 158 10.69 3.69 6.46
CA TYR A 158 10.83 2.23 6.40
C TYR A 158 9.98 1.54 7.45
N THR A 159 9.87 2.12 8.65
CA THR A 159 8.90 1.66 9.65
C THR A 159 7.47 1.71 9.10
N GLY A 160 7.13 2.78 8.37
CA GLY A 160 5.87 2.87 7.65
C GLY A 160 5.66 1.73 6.64
N VAL A 161 6.68 1.39 5.84
CA VAL A 161 6.60 0.27 4.89
C VAL A 161 6.39 -1.08 5.58
N VAL A 162 7.00 -1.32 6.74
CA VAL A 162 6.82 -2.60 7.48
C VAL A 162 5.40 -2.75 8.03
N VAL A 163 4.74 -1.64 8.35
CA VAL A 163 3.37 -1.64 8.87
C VAL A 163 2.31 -1.73 7.76
N LEU A 164 2.64 -1.30 6.53
CA LEU A 164 1.76 -1.33 5.35
C LEU A 164 1.65 -2.72 4.72
#